data_AF-A0A1V6KC41-F1
#
_entry.id   AF-A0A1V6KC41-F1
#
_cell.length_a   1.000
_cell.length_b   1.000
_cell.length_c   1.000
_cell.angle_alpha   90.00
_cell.angle_beta   90.00
_cell.angle_gamma   90.00
#
_symmetry.space_group_name_H-M   'P 1'
#
loop_
_entity.id
_entity.type
_entity.pdbx_description
1 polymer ?
#
loop_
_entity_poly.entity_id
_entity_poly.type
_entity_poly.pdbx_seq_one_letter_code
_entity_poly.pdbx_strand_id
1 'polypeptide(L)'
;MLRKHLIVRNRITWERDKGRGAKTNWKNCSEDIWFATKSNKFVFNVDKVKIMRKVIAPYRDENGDPKDWKETNTGNYRLSHPSNFWTDITIPFWSMPENTDHPTQKPEKLLAKLILASSNEGDFVFDPFCGSGSTLVVAKKLNREFSGIEIDEYYCALTLKRLDLADIDKSIQGYSEGLFWERNSLTEQQKIKLSSRKQKGIDNYEIEFDWHH
;
A
#
# COMPACT_ATOMS: atom_id res chain seq x y z
N MET A 1 29.52 -2.30 0.43
CA MET A 1 29.07 -3.69 0.62
C MET A 1 27.87 -4.03 -0.29
N LEU A 2 26.74 -3.32 -0.21
CA LEU A 2 25.53 -3.60 -1.01
C LEU A 2 25.76 -3.63 -2.54
N ARG A 3 26.45 -2.62 -3.09
CA ARG A 3 26.71 -2.53 -4.54
C ARG A 3 27.56 -3.67 -5.12
N LYS A 4 28.21 -4.48 -4.27
CA LYS A 4 28.96 -5.66 -4.72
C LYS A 4 28.06 -6.84 -5.08
N HIS A 5 26.82 -6.86 -4.55
CA HIS A 5 25.89 -7.99 -4.72
C HIS A 5 24.53 -7.58 -5.27
N LEU A 6 24.16 -6.30 -5.19
CA LEU A 6 22.87 -5.78 -5.60
C LEU A 6 23.00 -4.52 -6.46
N ILE A 7 22.09 -4.39 -7.41
CA ILE A 7 21.90 -3.21 -8.26
C ILE A 7 20.80 -2.35 -7.62
N VAL A 8 21.16 -1.15 -7.16
CA VAL A 8 20.20 -0.17 -6.62
C VAL A 8 19.38 0.40 -7.78
N ARG A 9 18.06 0.32 -7.68
CA ARG A 9 17.11 0.78 -8.69
C ARG A 9 16.50 2.13 -8.35
N ASN A 10 16.11 2.32 -7.09
CA ASN A 10 15.45 3.54 -6.66
C ASN A 10 15.70 3.80 -5.17
N ARG A 11 15.65 5.07 -4.78
CA ARG A 11 15.49 5.51 -3.40
C ARG A 11 14.09 6.08 -3.26
N ILE A 12 13.27 5.39 -2.49
CA ILE A 12 11.93 5.83 -2.14
C ILE A 12 12.03 6.58 -0.82
N THR A 13 11.49 7.78 -0.74
CA THR A 13 11.40 8.55 0.50
C THR A 13 9.96 8.55 0.97
N TRP A 14 9.73 8.12 2.20
CA TRP A 14 8.42 8.07 2.83
C TRP A 14 8.31 9.16 3.89
N GLU A 15 7.29 10.00 3.77
CA GLU A 15 6.95 11.02 4.75
C GLU A 15 6.31 10.40 6.00
N ARG A 16 6.92 10.68 7.15
CA ARG A 16 6.36 10.45 8.49
C ARG A 16 5.67 11.70 8.99
N ASP A 17 4.36 11.70 8.87
CA ASP A 17 3.49 12.76 9.37
C ASP A 17 3.58 12.92 10.90
N LYS A 18 3.60 11.80 11.62
CA LYS A 18 3.69 11.75 13.08
C LYS A 18 5.15 11.68 13.55
N GLY A 19 5.43 12.31 14.69
CA GLY A 19 6.76 12.33 15.30
C GLY A 19 7.00 13.58 16.14
N ARG A 20 8.01 13.52 17.00
CA ARG A 20 8.40 14.64 17.88
C ARG A 20 8.87 15.82 17.05
N GLY A 21 8.48 17.03 17.45
CA GLY A 21 9.00 18.27 16.88
C GLY A 21 10.47 18.49 17.24
N ALA A 22 11.09 19.49 16.62
CA ALA A 22 12.45 19.92 16.92
C ALA A 22 12.42 21.40 17.34
N LYS A 23 13.20 21.76 18.38
CA LYS A 23 13.25 23.12 18.93
C LYS A 23 14.27 24.03 18.22
N THR A 24 15.32 23.43 17.68
CA THR A 24 16.49 24.14 17.13
C THR A 24 16.79 23.76 15.68
N ASN A 25 15.92 22.97 15.03
CA ASN A 25 16.06 22.54 13.64
C ASN A 25 14.70 22.14 13.05
N TRP A 26 14.64 21.83 11.76
CA TRP A 26 13.50 21.21 11.10
C TRP A 26 13.28 19.79 11.64
N LYS A 27 12.02 19.43 11.87
CA LYS A 27 11.64 18.07 12.28
C LYS A 27 12.03 17.07 11.18
N ASN A 28 12.73 16.00 11.55
CA ASN A 28 12.92 14.87 10.63
C ASN A 28 11.58 14.15 10.42
N CYS A 29 11.05 14.25 9.21
CA CYS A 29 9.79 13.66 8.79
C CYS A 29 9.97 12.65 7.64
N SER A 30 11.16 12.09 7.43
CA SER A 30 11.37 11.14 6.33
C SER A 30 12.09 9.87 6.76
N GLU A 31 11.70 8.74 6.18
CA GLU A 31 12.48 7.50 6.16
C GLU A 31 12.74 7.11 4.69
N ASP A 32 13.96 6.64 4.39
CA ASP A 32 14.34 6.19 3.06
C ASP A 32 14.24 4.65 2.96
N ILE A 33 13.70 4.18 1.84
CA ILE A 33 13.61 2.78 1.45
C ILE A 33 14.43 2.60 0.17
N TRP A 34 15.45 1.73 0.25
CA TRP A 34 16.30 1.43 -0.89
C TRP A 34 15.77 0.20 -1.64
N PHE A 35 15.26 0.42 -2.86
CA PHE A 35 14.89 -0.67 -3.76
C PHE A 35 16.11 -1.15 -4.52
N ALA A 36 16.51 -2.41 -4.31
CA ALA A 36 17.65 -3.03 -4.97
C ALA A 36 17.29 -4.43 -5.49
N THR A 37 17.99 -4.87 -6.53
CA THR A 37 17.72 -6.13 -7.23
C THR A 37 19.01 -6.90 -7.45
N LYS A 38 18.95 -8.24 -7.51
CA LYS A 38 20.12 -9.07 -7.77
C LYS A 38 20.63 -8.97 -9.22
N SER A 39 19.73 -8.70 -10.17
CA SER A 39 20.05 -8.64 -11.60
C SER A 39 19.11 -7.68 -12.35
N ASN A 40 19.33 -7.50 -13.66
CA ASN A 40 18.41 -6.79 -14.56
C ASN A 40 17.14 -7.57 -14.90
N LYS A 41 17.07 -8.86 -14.56
CA LYS A 41 15.85 -9.66 -14.62
C LYS A 41 15.21 -9.70 -13.22
N PHE A 42 14.13 -8.96 -13.04
CA PHE A 42 13.38 -8.84 -11.79
C PHE A 42 11.90 -8.57 -12.08
N VAL A 43 11.04 -8.85 -11.10
CA VAL A 43 9.61 -8.55 -11.17
C VAL A 43 9.36 -7.10 -10.75
N PHE A 44 8.56 -6.38 -11.54
CA PHE A 44 8.08 -5.04 -11.18
C PHE A 44 6.66 -4.79 -11.72
N ASN A 45 5.65 -5.10 -10.90
CA ASN A 45 4.24 -5.00 -11.25
C ASN A 45 3.70 -3.58 -11.01
N VAL A 46 4.08 -2.62 -11.86
CA VAL A 46 3.73 -1.20 -11.67
C VAL A 46 2.21 -0.94 -11.62
N ASP A 47 1.42 -1.71 -12.37
CA ASP A 47 -0.03 -1.52 -12.42
C ASP A 47 -0.71 -1.91 -11.10
N LYS A 48 -0.16 -2.90 -10.37
CA LYS A 48 -0.67 -3.34 -9.05
C LYS A 48 -0.43 -2.33 -7.93
N VAL A 49 0.32 -1.26 -8.21
CA VAL A 49 0.67 -0.22 -7.23
C VAL A 49 0.29 1.19 -7.69
N LYS A 50 -0.56 1.30 -8.72
CA LYS A 50 -1.21 2.56 -9.09
C LYS A 50 -2.09 3.05 -7.94
N ILE A 51 -2.18 4.37 -7.83
CA ILE A 51 -2.92 5.07 -6.77
C ILE A 51 -4.14 5.74 -7.40
N MET A 52 -5.31 5.43 -6.87
CA MET A 52 -6.54 6.15 -7.17
C MET A 52 -6.50 7.52 -6.51
N ARG A 53 -6.60 8.56 -7.34
CA ARG A 53 -6.60 9.96 -6.89
C ARG A 53 -7.85 10.68 -7.35
N LYS A 54 -8.39 11.53 -6.48
CA LYS A 54 -9.48 12.42 -6.85
C LYS A 54 -8.93 13.57 -7.72
N VAL A 55 -9.62 13.86 -8.80
CA VAL A 55 -9.29 14.98 -9.69
C VAL A 55 -9.98 16.24 -9.17
N ILE A 56 -9.19 17.15 -8.63
CA ILE A 56 -9.67 18.43 -8.07
C ILE A 56 -9.87 19.46 -9.19
N ALA A 57 -8.95 19.52 -10.14
CA ALA A 57 -9.00 20.41 -11.30
C ALA A 57 -9.12 19.55 -12.57
N PRO A 58 -10.35 19.23 -13.03
CA PRO A 58 -10.55 18.44 -14.24
C PRO A 58 -10.11 19.24 -15.46
N TYR A 59 -9.36 18.58 -16.34
CA TYR A 59 -8.98 19.12 -17.65
C TYR A 59 -9.50 18.18 -18.73
N ARG A 60 -9.99 18.76 -19.82
CA ARG A 60 -10.56 18.04 -20.96
C ARG A 60 -9.68 18.29 -22.18
N ASP A 61 -9.74 17.38 -23.15
CA ASP A 61 -9.08 17.58 -24.43
C ASP A 61 -9.85 18.59 -25.33
N GLU A 62 -9.39 18.76 -26.57
CA GLU A 62 -10.02 19.66 -27.55
C GLU A 62 -11.45 19.26 -27.94
N ASN A 63 -11.82 17.99 -27.73
CA ASN A 63 -13.16 17.45 -27.99
C ASN A 63 -14.08 17.55 -26.76
N GLY A 64 -13.55 17.96 -25.61
CA GLY A 64 -14.27 18.02 -24.35
C GLY A 64 -14.25 16.72 -23.54
N ASP A 65 -13.42 15.75 -23.92
CA ASP A 65 -13.33 14.46 -23.24
C ASP A 65 -12.36 14.49 -22.05
N PRO A 66 -12.63 13.75 -20.95
CA PRO A 66 -11.71 13.61 -19.83
C PRO A 66 -10.33 13.08 -20.27
N LYS A 67 -9.26 13.81 -19.96
CA LYS A 67 -7.89 13.40 -20.29
C LYS A 67 -7.20 12.76 -19.09
N ASP A 68 -6.94 11.46 -19.16
CA ASP A 68 -6.30 10.65 -18.09
C ASP A 68 -7.10 10.55 -16.78
N TRP A 69 -8.42 10.79 -16.82
CA TRP A 69 -9.32 10.60 -15.68
C TRP A 69 -10.70 10.12 -16.15
N LYS A 70 -11.47 9.53 -15.24
CA LYS A 70 -12.85 9.09 -15.50
C LYS A 70 -13.82 9.88 -14.63
N GLU A 71 -14.89 10.36 -15.26
CA GLU A 71 -16.04 10.96 -14.59
C GLU A 71 -16.89 9.86 -13.98
N THR A 72 -17.24 9.99 -12.70
CA THR A 72 -18.13 9.02 -12.03
C THR A 72 -19.17 9.76 -11.20
N ASN A 73 -20.28 9.08 -10.90
CA ASN A 73 -21.34 9.61 -10.03
C ASN A 73 -20.87 9.96 -8.61
N THR A 74 -19.67 9.51 -8.22
CA THR A 74 -19.07 9.74 -6.89
C THR A 74 -17.90 10.71 -6.91
N GLY A 75 -17.62 11.32 -8.07
CA GLY A 75 -16.51 12.25 -8.30
C GLY A 75 -15.61 11.82 -9.46
N ASN A 76 -14.68 12.70 -9.80
CA ASN A 76 -13.72 12.46 -10.88
C ASN A 76 -12.47 11.82 -10.32
N TYR A 77 -12.01 10.73 -10.94
CA TYR A 77 -10.88 9.96 -10.45
C TYR A 77 -9.90 9.62 -11.56
N ARG A 78 -8.63 9.51 -11.18
CA ARG A 78 -7.56 9.01 -12.06
C ARG A 78 -6.71 7.97 -11.35
N LEU A 79 -6.23 7.01 -12.11
CA LEU A 79 -5.12 6.17 -11.67
C LEU A 79 -3.79 6.84 -11.97
N SER A 80 -3.01 7.08 -10.93
CA SER A 80 -1.68 7.65 -11.03
C SER A 80 -0.62 6.60 -10.78
N HIS A 81 0.47 6.62 -11.56
CA HIS A 81 1.67 5.87 -11.23
C HIS A 81 2.21 6.27 -9.84
N PRO A 82 2.76 5.32 -9.07
CA PRO A 82 3.40 5.66 -7.80
C PRO A 82 4.69 6.46 -8.06
N SER A 83 4.89 7.53 -7.30
CA SER A 83 6.18 8.23 -7.23
C SER A 83 7.15 7.47 -6.32
N ASN A 84 8.40 7.93 -6.27
CA ASN A 84 9.36 7.55 -5.22
C ASN A 84 9.31 8.48 -4.00
N PHE A 85 8.25 9.28 -3.86
CA PHE A 85 8.01 10.16 -2.71
C PHE A 85 6.62 9.91 -2.15
N TRP A 86 6.54 9.16 -1.06
CA TRP A 86 5.28 8.66 -0.51
C TRP A 86 4.80 9.54 0.63
N THR A 87 3.69 10.22 0.39
CA THR A 87 3.02 11.12 1.33
C THR A 87 1.60 10.64 1.61
N ASP A 88 1.30 9.36 1.42
CA ASP A 88 -0.06 8.82 1.57
C ASP A 88 -0.14 7.66 2.56
N ILE A 89 0.89 7.50 3.39
CA ILE A 89 1.03 6.36 4.31
C ILE A 89 1.35 6.90 5.70
N THR A 90 0.53 6.52 6.68
CA THR A 90 0.63 6.96 8.08
C THR A 90 1.13 5.81 8.94
N ILE A 91 1.95 6.12 9.94
CA ILE A 91 2.42 5.14 10.93
C ILE A 91 1.22 4.65 11.77
N PRO A 92 1.13 3.35 12.09
CA PRO A 92 0.11 2.83 12.99
C PRO A 92 0.02 3.60 14.31
N PHE A 93 -1.20 3.81 14.81
CA PHE A 93 -1.45 4.44 16.10
C PHE A 93 -2.68 3.82 16.77
N TRP A 94 -2.90 4.11 18.06
CA TRP A 94 -3.82 3.37 18.95
C TRP A 94 -5.25 3.12 18.44
N SER A 95 -5.77 3.92 17.51
CA SER A 95 -7.12 3.72 16.94
C SER A 95 -7.13 2.95 15.61
N MET A 96 -5.97 2.56 15.09
CA MET A 96 -5.86 1.78 13.86
C MET A 96 -5.93 0.28 14.19
N PRO A 97 -6.71 -0.53 13.46
CA PRO A 97 -6.84 -1.97 13.71
C PRO A 97 -5.51 -2.73 13.65
N GLU A 98 -4.57 -2.27 12.80
CA GLU A 98 -3.25 -2.91 12.67
C GLU A 98 -2.32 -2.61 13.85
N ASN A 99 -2.63 -1.65 14.72
CA ASN A 99 -1.70 -1.17 15.75
C ASN A 99 -1.39 -2.25 16.80
N THR A 100 -0.12 -2.36 17.15
CA THR A 100 0.36 -3.24 18.22
C THR A 100 1.25 -2.51 19.21
N ASP A 101 1.72 -3.24 20.22
CA ASP A 101 2.65 -2.72 21.23
C ASP A 101 4.11 -2.59 20.73
N HIS A 102 4.38 -2.95 19.47
CA HIS A 102 5.73 -2.82 18.92
C HIS A 102 6.04 -1.36 18.56
N PRO A 103 7.08 -0.75 19.14
CA PRO A 103 7.30 0.69 19.12
C PRO A 103 7.60 1.26 17.73
N THR A 104 8.09 0.44 16.81
CA THR A 104 8.52 0.83 15.46
C THR A 104 7.82 0.04 14.35
N GLN A 105 6.59 -0.43 14.62
CA GLN A 105 5.79 -1.17 13.63
C GLN A 105 5.67 -0.41 12.31
N LYS A 106 5.94 -1.11 11.20
CA LYS A 106 5.72 -0.57 9.85
C LYS A 106 4.27 -0.76 9.40
N PRO A 107 3.66 0.24 8.73
CA PRO A 107 2.27 0.16 8.26
C PRO A 107 2.09 -0.93 7.19
N GLU A 108 0.96 -1.64 7.24
CA GLU A 108 0.65 -2.68 6.27
C GLU A 108 0.54 -2.13 4.85
N LYS A 109 -0.02 -0.93 4.66
CA LYS A 109 -0.10 -0.26 3.35
C LYS A 109 1.28 -0.04 2.70
N LEU A 110 2.29 0.26 3.51
CA LEU A 110 3.67 0.44 3.05
C LEU A 110 4.22 -0.86 2.46
N LEU A 111 4.06 -1.94 3.20
CA LEU A 111 4.58 -3.26 2.84
C LEU A 111 3.78 -3.85 1.68
N ALA A 112 2.48 -3.58 1.59
CA ALA A 112 1.64 -4.01 0.48
C ALA A 112 2.12 -3.42 -0.84
N LYS A 113 2.46 -2.12 -0.88
CA LYS A 113 3.06 -1.50 -2.08
C LYS A 113 4.36 -2.20 -2.48
N LEU A 114 5.24 -2.47 -1.53
CA LEU A 114 6.54 -3.10 -1.80
C LEU A 114 6.37 -4.55 -2.32
N ILE A 115 5.53 -5.34 -1.65
CA ILE A 115 5.28 -6.75 -1.99
C ILE A 115 4.56 -6.86 -3.34
N LEU A 116 3.48 -6.11 -3.57
CA LEU A 116 2.75 -6.15 -4.84
C LEU A 116 3.62 -5.74 -6.03
N ALA A 117 4.43 -4.68 -5.87
CA ALA A 117 5.35 -4.26 -6.91
C ALA A 117 6.41 -5.33 -7.21
N SER A 118 6.93 -6.02 -6.19
CA SER A 118 8.17 -6.80 -6.34
C SER A 118 7.98 -8.32 -6.32
N SER A 119 6.74 -8.82 -6.29
CA SER A 119 6.43 -10.25 -6.22
C SER A 119 5.08 -10.58 -6.86
N ASN A 120 4.93 -11.83 -7.27
CA ASN A 120 3.66 -12.43 -7.68
C ASN A 120 3.04 -13.25 -6.55
N GLU A 121 1.79 -13.68 -6.74
CA GLU A 121 1.16 -14.63 -5.82
C GLU A 121 1.93 -15.95 -5.82
N GLY A 122 2.06 -16.58 -4.65
CA GLY A 122 2.86 -17.78 -4.44
C GLY A 122 4.39 -17.54 -4.34
N ASP A 123 4.89 -16.34 -4.64
CA ASP A 123 6.29 -16.01 -4.39
C ASP A 123 6.62 -15.98 -2.89
N PHE A 124 7.90 -16.10 -2.56
CA PHE A 124 8.41 -16.11 -1.19
C PHE A 124 8.92 -14.74 -0.73
N VAL A 125 8.45 -14.26 0.41
CA VAL A 125 8.87 -13.01 1.07
C VAL A 125 9.67 -13.31 2.33
N PHE A 126 10.88 -12.77 2.43
CA PHE A 126 11.75 -12.97 3.59
C PHE A 126 12.01 -11.66 4.34
N ASP A 127 11.85 -11.68 5.67
CA ASP A 127 12.16 -10.56 6.56
C ASP A 127 13.02 -11.00 7.76
N PRO A 128 14.34 -10.75 7.75
CA PRO A 128 15.22 -11.18 8.83
C PRO A 128 15.09 -10.36 10.12
N PHE A 129 14.27 -9.31 10.15
CA PHE A 129 14.04 -8.44 11.31
C PHE A 129 12.56 -8.09 11.42
N CYS A 130 11.71 -9.12 11.48
CA CYS A 130 10.28 -8.93 11.21
C CYS A 130 9.54 -8.15 12.31
N GLY A 131 10.10 -8.00 13.51
CA GLY A 131 9.50 -7.24 14.60
C GLY A 131 8.11 -7.77 14.96
N SER A 132 7.09 -6.90 14.91
CA SER A 132 5.68 -7.29 15.05
C SER A 132 5.09 -8.07 13.87
N GLY A 133 5.89 -8.43 12.87
CA GLY A 133 5.49 -9.33 11.80
C GLY A 133 4.71 -8.69 10.66
N SER A 134 4.69 -7.36 10.54
CA SER A 134 3.89 -6.68 9.50
C SER A 134 4.20 -7.19 8.09
N THR A 135 5.46 -7.52 7.77
CA THR A 135 5.84 -8.07 6.45
C THR A 135 5.20 -9.42 6.19
N LEU A 136 5.22 -10.30 7.19
CA LEU A 136 4.67 -11.66 7.10
C LEU A 136 3.14 -11.63 7.01
N VAL A 137 2.51 -10.78 7.83
CA VAL A 137 1.06 -10.55 7.80
C VAL A 137 0.62 -10.08 6.43
N VAL A 138 1.30 -9.09 5.84
CA VAL A 138 0.93 -8.59 4.51
C VAL A 138 1.22 -9.62 3.43
N ALA A 139 2.34 -10.35 3.50
CA ALA A 139 2.61 -11.45 2.58
C ALA A 139 1.48 -12.49 2.60
N LYS A 140 1.03 -12.90 3.80
CA LYS A 140 -0.10 -13.82 3.99
C LYS A 140 -1.41 -13.28 3.39
N LYS A 141 -1.78 -12.03 3.71
CA LYS A 141 -2.99 -11.39 3.18
C LYS A 141 -2.99 -11.29 1.65
N LEU A 142 -1.80 -11.16 1.06
CA LEU A 142 -1.59 -11.11 -0.38
C LEU A 142 -1.28 -12.48 -1.01
N ASN A 143 -1.45 -13.60 -0.31
CA ASN A 143 -1.19 -14.95 -0.83
C ASN A 143 0.26 -15.14 -1.33
N ARG A 144 1.25 -14.68 -0.55
CA ARG A 144 2.67 -15.02 -0.71
C ARG A 144 3.08 -15.99 0.39
N GLU A 145 4.03 -16.87 0.08
CA GLU A 145 4.77 -17.62 1.08
C GLU A 145 5.72 -16.68 1.81
N PHE A 146 6.06 -16.98 3.07
CA PHE A 146 6.91 -16.09 3.84
C PHE A 146 7.72 -16.80 4.92
N SER A 147 8.80 -16.16 5.34
CA SER A 147 9.53 -16.48 6.56
C SER A 147 10.08 -15.21 7.17
N GLY A 148 10.05 -15.13 8.49
CA GLY A 148 10.69 -14.04 9.23
C GLY A 148 11.57 -14.54 10.34
N ILE A 149 12.50 -13.69 10.78
CA ILE A 149 13.33 -13.90 11.96
C ILE A 149 13.11 -12.72 12.89
N GLU A 150 12.89 -13.03 14.16
CA GLU A 150 12.83 -12.06 15.25
C GLU A 150 13.50 -12.67 16.48
N ILE A 151 14.29 -11.86 17.19
CA ILE A 151 15.06 -12.32 18.35
C ILE A 151 14.24 -12.24 19.63
N ASP A 152 13.30 -11.31 19.70
CA ASP A 152 12.45 -11.11 20.86
C ASP A 152 11.22 -12.04 20.83
N GLU A 153 11.13 -12.95 21.80
CA GLU A 153 10.04 -13.92 21.92
C GLU A 153 8.65 -13.26 22.05
N TYR A 154 8.57 -12.08 22.67
CA TYR A 154 7.32 -11.34 22.77
C TYR A 154 6.84 -10.87 21.39
N TYR A 155 7.76 -10.38 20.56
CA TYR A 155 7.45 -9.96 19.19
C TYR A 155 7.16 -11.15 18.26
N CYS A 156 7.79 -12.30 18.48
CA CYS A 156 7.40 -13.56 17.85
C CYS A 156 5.94 -13.92 18.19
N ALA A 157 5.56 -13.91 19.47
CA ALA A 157 4.19 -14.23 19.89
C ALA A 157 3.16 -13.23 19.32
N LEU A 158 3.49 -11.95 19.29
CA LEU A 158 2.67 -10.91 18.67
C LEU A 158 2.49 -11.15 17.16
N THR A 159 3.56 -11.53 16.47
CA THR A 159 3.53 -11.88 15.05
C THR A 159 2.59 -13.05 14.78
N LEU A 160 2.70 -14.14 15.56
CA LEU A 160 1.82 -15.32 15.43
C LEU A 160 0.34 -14.94 15.60
N LYS A 161 0.00 -14.17 16.64
CA LYS A 161 -1.37 -13.68 16.85
C LYS A 161 -1.89 -12.90 15.65
N ARG A 162 -1.08 -12.04 15.04
CA ARG A 162 -1.49 -11.29 13.84
C ARG A 162 -1.64 -12.17 12.61
N LEU A 163 -0.81 -13.19 12.46
CA LEU A 163 -0.93 -14.16 11.37
C LEU A 163 -2.23 -14.96 11.46
N ASP A 164 -2.68 -15.32 12.66
CA ASP A 164 -3.98 -15.97 12.88
C ASP A 164 -5.13 -15.02 12.52
N LEU A 165 -5.04 -13.75 12.95
CA LEU A 165 -6.04 -12.73 12.58
C LEU A 165 -6.10 -12.47 11.07
N ALA A 166 -4.98 -12.60 10.36
CA ALA A 166 -4.92 -12.43 8.91
C ALA A 166 -5.65 -13.53 8.12
N ASP A 167 -5.94 -14.69 8.73
CA ASP A 167 -6.82 -15.70 8.13
C ASP A 167 -8.29 -15.27 8.13
N ILE A 168 -8.67 -14.45 9.13
CA ILE A 168 -10.04 -13.97 9.32
C ILE A 168 -10.27 -12.67 8.55
N ASP A 169 -9.32 -11.73 8.64
CA ASP A 169 -9.41 -10.43 7.98
C ASP A 169 -8.19 -10.17 7.08
N LYS A 170 -8.42 -10.27 5.77
CA LYS A 170 -7.42 -9.99 4.74
C LYS A 170 -7.33 -8.52 4.34
N SER A 171 -8.11 -7.64 4.97
CA SER A 171 -8.13 -6.22 4.62
C SER A 171 -6.78 -5.55 4.93
N ILE A 172 -6.39 -4.60 4.07
CA ILE A 172 -5.21 -3.76 4.25
C ILE A 172 -5.69 -2.32 4.15
N GLN A 173 -5.45 -1.52 5.19
CA GLN A 173 -5.95 -0.15 5.22
C GLN A 173 -5.40 0.66 4.04
N GLY A 174 -6.29 1.31 3.29
CA GLY A 174 -5.92 2.12 2.11
C GLY A 174 -5.56 1.31 0.86
N TYR A 175 -5.83 0.00 0.87
CA TYR A 175 -5.76 -0.88 -0.30
C TYR A 175 -7.08 -1.67 -0.40
N SER A 176 -7.82 -1.49 -1.49
CA SER A 176 -9.08 -2.22 -1.72
C SER A 176 -9.38 -2.37 -3.20
N GLU A 177 -10.02 -3.48 -3.58
CA GLU A 177 -10.36 -3.80 -4.97
C GLU A 177 -9.14 -3.69 -5.92
N GLY A 178 -7.96 -4.14 -5.47
CA GLY A 178 -6.73 -4.08 -6.26
C GLY A 178 -6.04 -2.72 -6.34
N LEU A 179 -6.60 -1.68 -5.71
CA LEU A 179 -6.14 -0.29 -5.86
C LEU A 179 -5.71 0.35 -4.54
N PHE A 180 -4.67 1.18 -4.61
CA PHE A 180 -4.27 2.04 -3.50
C PHE A 180 -5.06 3.34 -3.50
N TRP A 181 -5.42 3.80 -2.31
CA TRP A 181 -6.17 5.03 -2.13
C TRP A 181 -5.39 6.07 -1.31
N GLU A 182 -5.64 7.35 -1.55
CA GLU A 182 -5.04 8.44 -0.79
C GLU A 182 -5.42 8.41 0.70
N ARG A 183 -4.68 9.14 1.55
CA ARG A 183 -5.04 9.30 2.97
C ARG A 183 -6.47 9.85 3.10
N ASN A 184 -7.17 9.42 4.14
CA ASN A 184 -8.52 9.90 4.49
C ASN A 184 -9.59 9.70 3.39
N SER A 185 -9.42 8.72 2.51
CA SER A 185 -10.35 8.40 1.41
C SER A 185 -11.41 7.34 1.75
N LEU A 186 -11.58 7.00 3.04
CA LEU A 186 -12.46 5.91 3.45
C LEU A 186 -13.93 6.19 3.05
N THR A 187 -14.37 7.44 3.18
CA THR A 187 -15.71 7.87 2.79
C THR A 187 -15.92 7.72 1.28
N GLU A 188 -14.94 8.10 0.47
CA GLU A 188 -14.94 7.94 -0.98
C GLU A 188 -14.99 6.45 -1.38
N GLN A 189 -14.17 5.62 -0.74
CA GLN A 189 -14.18 4.16 -0.94
C GLN A 189 -15.56 3.56 -0.64
N GLN A 190 -16.19 3.95 0.46
CA GLN A 190 -17.53 3.47 0.84
C GLN A 190 -18.61 3.94 -0.16
N LYS A 191 -18.54 5.18 -0.63
CA LYS A 191 -19.46 5.70 -1.66
C LYS A 191 -19.35 4.92 -2.96
N ILE A 192 -18.14 4.60 -3.40
CA ILE A 192 -17.88 3.83 -4.63
C ILE A 192 -18.36 2.38 -4.49
N LYS A 193 -18.17 1.75 -3.33
CA LYS A 193 -18.71 0.40 -3.04
C LYS A 193 -20.24 0.37 -3.00
N LEU A 194 -20.88 1.42 -2.49
CA LEU A 194 -22.33 1.53 -2.44
C LEU A 194 -22.93 1.79 -3.83
N SER A 195 -22.28 2.61 -4.66
CA SER A 195 -22.75 2.85 -6.04
C SER A 195 -22.61 1.60 -6.91
N SER A 196 -21.49 0.86 -6.82
CA SER A 196 -21.32 -0.38 -7.57
C SER A 196 -22.34 -1.45 -7.21
N ARG A 197 -22.66 -1.61 -5.91
CA ARG A 197 -23.70 -2.54 -5.43
C ARG A 197 -25.10 -2.16 -5.90
N LYS A 198 -25.45 -0.87 -5.90
CA LYS A 198 -26.76 -0.40 -6.41
C LYS A 198 -26.90 -0.65 -7.92
N GLN A 199 -25.80 -0.53 -8.67
CA GLN A 199 -25.82 -0.74 -10.12
C GLN A 199 -25.91 -2.23 -10.48
N LYS A 200 -25.20 -3.12 -9.75
CA LYS A 200 -25.37 -4.58 -9.87
C LYS A 200 -26.78 -5.08 -9.49
N GLY A 201 -27.55 -4.31 -8.73
CA GLY A 201 -28.93 -4.65 -8.34
C GLY A 201 -30.00 -4.25 -9.36
N ILE A 202 -29.66 -3.46 -10.38
CA ILE A 202 -30.59 -2.95 -11.40
C ILE A 202 -30.35 -3.65 -12.75
N ASP A 203 -29.13 -4.08 -13.02
CA ASP A 203 -28.76 -4.87 -14.21
C ASP A 203 -27.78 -5.99 -13.82
N ASN A 204 -28.03 -7.22 -14.27
CA ASN A 204 -27.16 -8.40 -14.11
C ASN A 204 -25.85 -8.31 -14.94
N TYR A 205 -25.27 -7.12 -15.06
CA TYR A 205 -23.95 -6.93 -15.66
C TYR A 205 -22.95 -6.65 -14.54
N GLU A 206 -21.91 -7.48 -14.46
CA GLU A 206 -20.72 -7.13 -13.69
C GLU A 206 -20.05 -5.92 -14.32
N ILE A 207 -20.40 -4.73 -13.84
CA ILE A 207 -19.56 -3.55 -14.08
C ILE A 207 -18.37 -3.70 -13.15
N GLU A 208 -17.37 -4.47 -13.60
CA GLU A 208 -16.01 -4.22 -13.18
C GLU A 208 -15.74 -2.74 -13.48
N PHE A 209 -15.31 -2.02 -12.46
CA PHE A 209 -14.58 -0.79 -12.69
C PHE A 209 -13.31 -1.19 -13.44
N ASP A 210 -13.42 -1.30 -14.76
CA ASP A 210 -12.33 -1.75 -15.61
C ASP A 210 -11.29 -0.63 -15.70
N TRP A 211 -10.43 -0.62 -14.71
CA TRP A 211 -9.25 0.22 -14.62
C TRP A 211 -8.01 -0.49 -15.19
N HIS A 212 -8.17 -1.68 -15.76
CA HIS A 212 -7.11 -2.46 -16.38
C HIS A 212 -7.17 -2.26 -17.90
N HIS A 213 -6.57 -1.16 -18.36
CA HIS A 213 -6.24 -0.96 -19.77
C HIS A 213 -4.75 -0.65 -19.86
#